data_AF-A0AAD5WUX3-F1
#
_entry.id   AF-A0AAD5WUX3-F1
#
_cell.length_a   1.000
_cell.length_b   1.000
_cell.length_c   1.000
_cell.angle_alpha   90.00
_cell.angle_beta   90.00
_cell.angle_gamma   90.00
#
_symmetry.space_group_name_H-M   'P 1'
#
loop_
_entity.id
_entity.type
_entity.pdbx_description
1 polymer ?
#
loop_
_entity_poly.entity_id
_entity_poly.type
_entity_poly.pdbx_seq_one_letter_code
_entity_poly.pdbx_strand_id
1 'polypeptide(L)'
;MKSLISHLIFSFCFFLVVVSLASAKPQPCYRQDASQFGDTVEEYMHICNPSSSISHCCSPSDYCLENGLCLDAAGDNLYSVQGCSDKTWSAPCHGGLEEWMTPKDQEKGMGYVFIGPCDHGISYCPGAPECCEDEDIPKILVPLFHEVYKPGEGSGSTDMQAAIPD
;
A
#
# COMPACT_ATOMS: atom_id res chain seq x y z
N MET A 1 11.98 -42.79 -35.31
CA MET A 1 10.89 -42.25 -34.46
C MET A 1 11.35 -41.65 -33.13
N LYS A 2 12.33 -42.20 -32.40
CA LYS A 2 12.81 -41.64 -31.12
C LYS A 2 13.46 -40.24 -31.22
N SER A 3 14.06 -39.89 -32.36
CA SER A 3 14.78 -38.61 -32.55
C SER A 3 13.89 -37.38 -32.77
N LEU A 4 12.65 -37.56 -33.26
CA LEU A 4 11.74 -36.44 -33.57
C LEU A 4 11.02 -35.92 -32.31
N ILE A 5 10.77 -36.80 -31.34
CA ILE A 5 10.09 -36.47 -30.08
C ILE A 5 10.97 -35.58 -29.18
N SER A 6 12.30 -35.80 -29.20
CA SER A 6 13.24 -35.01 -28.40
C SER A 6 13.33 -33.54 -28.85
N HIS A 7 13.26 -33.25 -30.15
CA HIS A 7 13.28 -31.88 -30.67
C HIS A 7 11.97 -31.14 -30.43
N LEU A 8 10.83 -31.84 -30.49
CA LEU A 8 9.52 -31.27 -30.18
C LEU A 8 9.40 -30.88 -28.71
N ILE A 9 9.90 -31.71 -27.78
CA ILE A 9 9.89 -31.40 -26.34
C ILE A 9 10.83 -30.21 -26.03
N PHE A 10 12.04 -30.20 -26.59
CA PHE A 10 13.00 -29.11 -26.34
C PHE A 10 12.51 -27.77 -26.90
N SER A 11 11.85 -27.78 -28.06
CA SER A 11 11.26 -26.58 -28.68
C SER A 11 10.03 -26.07 -27.91
N PHE A 12 9.21 -26.97 -27.33
CA PHE A 12 8.03 -26.58 -26.55
C PHE A 12 8.44 -25.98 -25.19
N CYS A 13 9.49 -26.52 -24.55
CA CYS A 13 10.05 -25.95 -23.33
C CYS A 13 10.70 -24.58 -23.57
N PHE A 14 11.39 -24.38 -24.71
CA PHE A 14 11.97 -23.07 -25.03
C PHE A 14 10.90 -22.01 -25.31
N PHE A 15 9.77 -22.38 -25.94
CA PHE A 15 8.64 -21.45 -26.13
C PHE A 15 7.93 -21.07 -24.82
N LEU A 16 7.84 -21.98 -23.84
CA LEU A 16 7.22 -21.68 -22.54
C LEU A 16 8.05 -20.72 -21.67
N VAL A 17 9.38 -20.73 -21.80
CA VAL A 17 10.27 -19.83 -21.02
C VAL A 17 10.21 -18.38 -21.53
N VAL A 18 9.92 -18.15 -22.82
CA VAL A 18 9.92 -16.79 -23.40
C VAL A 18 8.62 -16.02 -23.10
N VAL A 19 7.52 -16.70 -22.75
CA VAL A 19 6.20 -16.07 -22.55
C VAL A 19 6.02 -15.42 -21.16
N SER A 20 6.92 -15.67 -20.20
CA SER A 20 6.72 -15.20 -18.83
C SER A 20 7.37 -13.85 -18.49
N LEU A 21 8.04 -13.17 -19.42
CA LEU A 21 8.43 -11.77 -19.23
C LEU A 21 7.27 -10.83 -19.58
N ALA A 22 6.11 -11.04 -18.94
CA ALA A 22 5.14 -9.99 -18.82
C ALA A 22 5.76 -8.93 -17.92
N SER A 23 6.41 -7.93 -18.52
CA SER A 23 6.81 -6.71 -17.85
C SER A 23 5.56 -6.15 -17.18
N ALA A 24 5.48 -6.29 -15.85
CA ALA A 24 4.40 -5.71 -15.07
C ALA A 24 4.49 -4.19 -15.33
N LYS A 25 3.51 -3.66 -16.07
CA LYS A 25 3.44 -2.21 -16.27
C LYS A 25 3.38 -1.58 -14.88
N PRO A 26 4.10 -0.47 -14.64
CA PRO A 26 3.92 0.31 -13.43
C PRO A 26 2.42 0.57 -13.26
N GLN A 27 1.81 0.06 -12.19
CA GLN A 27 0.42 0.38 -11.93
C GLN A 27 0.37 1.83 -11.42
N PRO A 28 -0.52 2.66 -11.97
CA PRO A 28 -0.71 4.01 -11.47
C PRO A 28 -1.31 3.97 -10.06
N CYS A 29 -0.98 4.98 -9.25
CA CYS A 29 -1.65 5.23 -7.99
C CYS A 29 -2.68 6.33 -8.16
N TYR A 30 -3.81 6.19 -7.47
CA TYR A 30 -4.95 7.08 -7.53
C TYR A 30 -5.20 7.69 -6.16
N ARG A 31 -5.63 8.95 -6.17
CA ARG A 31 -6.24 9.67 -5.05
C ARG A 31 -7.68 9.19 -4.86
N GLN A 32 -8.29 9.54 -3.73
CA GLN A 32 -9.66 9.15 -3.36
C GLN A 32 -10.72 9.69 -4.33
N ASP A 33 -10.45 10.80 -5.01
CA ASP A 33 -11.31 11.37 -6.06
C ASP A 33 -11.13 10.70 -7.44
N ALA A 34 -10.44 9.55 -7.47
CA ALA A 34 -10.05 8.79 -8.66
C ALA A 34 -9.09 9.50 -9.62
N SER A 35 -8.59 10.69 -9.26
CA SER A 35 -7.50 11.33 -10.01
C SER A 35 -6.19 10.57 -9.80
N GLN A 36 -5.33 10.59 -10.82
CA GLN A 36 -4.06 9.90 -10.76
C GLN A 36 -3.02 10.80 -10.08
N PHE A 37 -2.17 10.21 -9.24
CA PHE A 37 -0.94 10.85 -8.82
C PHE A 37 -0.03 11.11 -10.03
N GLY A 38 0.65 12.26 -10.02
CA GLY A 38 1.59 12.65 -11.07
C GLY A 38 2.94 11.93 -10.95
N ASP A 39 3.81 12.18 -11.92
CA ASP A 39 5.17 11.63 -11.95
C ASP A 39 6.21 12.59 -11.33
N THR A 40 5.78 13.69 -10.72
CA THR A 40 6.67 14.64 -10.05
C THR A 40 7.11 14.08 -8.70
N VAL A 41 8.30 14.45 -8.21
CA VAL A 41 8.84 13.95 -6.92
C VAL A 41 7.87 14.20 -5.76
N GLU A 42 7.11 15.30 -5.81
CA GLU A 42 6.13 15.70 -4.79
C GLU A 42 4.81 14.93 -4.89
N GLU A 43 4.49 14.36 -6.05
CA GLU A 43 3.28 13.58 -6.30
C GLU A 43 3.56 12.09 -6.47
N TYR A 44 4.83 11.68 -6.41
CA TYR A 44 5.24 10.33 -6.74
C TYR A 44 4.84 9.35 -5.65
N MET A 45 4.05 8.36 -6.03
CA MET A 45 3.54 7.30 -5.16
C MET A 45 4.02 5.95 -5.64
N HIS A 46 4.48 5.12 -4.72
CA HIS A 46 4.93 3.76 -5.01
C HIS A 46 3.90 2.74 -4.60
N ILE A 47 3.69 1.76 -5.47
CA ILE A 47 2.93 0.57 -5.14
C ILE A 47 3.64 -0.18 -4.02
N CYS A 48 2.87 -0.55 -3.02
CA CYS A 48 3.34 -1.33 -1.89
C CYS A 48 3.54 -2.80 -2.27
N ASN A 49 2.53 -3.48 -2.81
CA ASN A 49 2.63 -4.87 -3.25
C ASN A 49 2.47 -4.98 -4.78
N PRO A 50 3.57 -4.97 -5.54
CA PRO A 50 3.51 -5.04 -7.00
C PRO A 50 3.06 -6.41 -7.53
N SER A 51 3.00 -7.44 -6.68
CA SER A 51 2.49 -8.76 -7.04
C SER A 51 0.97 -8.86 -6.92
N SER A 52 0.32 -7.88 -6.27
CA SER A 52 -1.13 -7.83 -6.13
C SER A 52 -1.78 -7.09 -7.30
N SER A 53 -3.00 -7.49 -7.66
CA SER A 53 -3.81 -6.74 -8.63
C SER A 53 -4.25 -5.38 -8.10
N ILE A 54 -4.49 -5.30 -6.78
CA ILE A 54 -4.87 -4.09 -6.06
C ILE A 54 -3.92 -3.93 -4.87
N SER A 55 -3.29 -2.77 -4.77
CA SER A 55 -2.37 -2.45 -3.70
C SER A 55 -2.57 -1.01 -3.30
N HIS A 56 -2.43 -0.73 -2.01
CA HIS A 56 -2.22 0.63 -1.56
C HIS A 56 -0.89 1.16 -2.11
N CYS A 57 -0.76 2.48 -2.09
CA CYS A 57 0.45 3.18 -2.45
C CYS A 57 0.86 4.11 -1.32
N CYS A 58 2.17 4.24 -1.12
CA CYS A 58 2.78 5.12 -0.13
C CYS A 58 3.83 6.03 -0.77
N SER A 59 4.10 7.16 -0.11
CA SER A 59 5.24 8.02 -0.37
C SER A 59 6.55 7.22 -0.30
N PRO A 60 7.56 7.55 -1.12
CA PRO A 60 8.86 6.85 -1.10
C PRO A 60 9.57 6.86 0.27
N SER A 61 9.27 7.83 1.13
CA SER A 61 9.84 7.93 2.49
C SER A 61 9.29 6.89 3.45
N ASP A 62 8.10 6.39 3.19
CA ASP A 62 7.30 5.70 4.20
C ASP A 62 7.57 4.19 4.17
N TYR A 63 6.94 3.48 5.09
CA TYR A 63 6.85 2.02 5.05
C TYR A 63 5.42 1.60 4.73
N CYS A 64 5.30 0.60 3.88
CA CYS A 64 4.03 -0.04 3.58
C CYS A 64 3.73 -1.12 4.62
N LEU A 65 2.48 -1.18 5.07
CA LEU A 65 1.99 -2.17 6.01
C LEU A 65 1.00 -3.09 5.31
N GLU A 66 1.04 -4.39 5.62
CA GLU A 66 0.15 -5.39 5.00
C GLU A 66 -1.34 -5.04 5.13
N ASN A 67 -1.71 -4.34 6.20
CA ASN A 67 -3.08 -3.90 6.46
C ASN A 67 -3.58 -2.75 5.57
N GLY A 68 -2.75 -2.22 4.65
CA GLY A 68 -3.14 -1.15 3.73
C GLY A 68 -2.74 0.26 4.17
N LEU A 69 -2.00 0.39 5.27
CA LEU A 69 -1.54 1.67 5.81
C LEU A 69 -0.09 1.98 5.43
N CYS A 70 0.23 3.27 5.42
CA CYS A 70 1.58 3.81 5.31
C CYS A 70 2.05 4.31 6.67
N LEU A 71 3.28 3.99 7.06
CA LEU A 71 3.92 4.51 8.27
C LEU A 71 5.03 5.50 7.89
N ASP A 72 4.86 6.77 8.28
CA ASP A 72 5.89 7.79 8.12
C ASP A 72 6.94 7.69 9.23
N ALA A 73 7.75 6.63 9.18
CA ALA A 73 8.84 6.45 10.13
C ALA A 73 10.01 7.45 9.91
N ALA A 74 9.97 8.25 8.83
CA ALA A 74 10.97 9.26 8.53
C ALA A 74 10.60 10.64 9.11
N GLY A 75 9.32 10.87 9.40
CA GLY A 75 8.77 12.09 9.96
C GLY A 75 8.09 11.86 11.30
N ASP A 76 6.76 11.87 11.31
CA ASP A 76 5.95 11.98 12.53
C ASP A 76 5.59 10.63 13.19
N ASN A 77 5.98 9.51 12.58
CA ASN A 77 5.64 8.14 12.99
C ASN A 77 4.12 7.88 13.05
N LEU A 78 3.33 8.62 12.27
CA LEU A 78 1.90 8.40 12.16
C LEU A 78 1.57 7.40 11.04
N TYR A 79 0.43 6.75 11.21
CA TYR A 79 -0.17 5.95 10.15
C TYR A 79 -0.98 6.85 9.22
N SER A 80 -1.05 6.46 7.95
CA SER A 80 -1.87 7.16 6.98
C SER A 80 -2.37 6.23 5.88
N VAL A 81 -3.41 6.67 5.19
CA VAL A 81 -3.81 6.12 3.90
C VAL A 81 -3.54 7.16 2.83
N GLN A 82 -2.84 6.77 1.76
CA GLN A 82 -2.30 7.74 0.80
C GLN A 82 -2.77 7.52 -0.64
N GLY A 83 -2.55 6.33 -1.20
CA GLY A 83 -3.00 6.04 -2.56
C GLY A 83 -3.47 4.61 -2.77
N CYS A 84 -4.10 4.39 -3.91
CA CYS A 84 -4.56 3.06 -4.33
C CYS A 84 -4.24 2.79 -5.79
N SER A 85 -3.85 1.57 -6.14
CA SER A 85 -3.72 1.17 -7.54
C SER A 85 -5.06 0.96 -8.25
N ASP A 86 -6.16 0.99 -7.48
CA ASP A 86 -7.54 0.90 -7.96
C ASP A 86 -8.28 2.24 -7.76
N LYS A 87 -8.88 2.74 -8.84
CA LYS A 87 -9.69 3.98 -8.81
C LYS A 87 -10.95 3.85 -7.96
N THR A 88 -11.44 2.62 -7.76
CA THR A 88 -12.59 2.38 -6.89
C THR A 88 -12.19 2.21 -5.42
N TRP A 89 -10.89 2.28 -5.12
CA TRP A 89 -10.33 2.20 -3.78
C TRP A 89 -10.70 0.91 -3.03
N SER A 90 -10.85 -0.21 -3.75
CA SER A 90 -11.13 -1.50 -3.12
C SER A 90 -10.03 -1.89 -2.10
N ALA A 91 -10.38 -2.78 -1.15
CA ALA A 91 -9.42 -3.33 -0.21
C ALA A 91 -8.16 -3.87 -0.92
N PRO A 92 -6.95 -3.68 -0.36
CA PRO A 92 -6.69 -3.19 1.00
C PRO A 92 -6.60 -1.66 1.14
N CYS A 93 -6.87 -0.90 0.08
CA CYS A 93 -6.56 0.54 0.03
C CYS A 93 -7.27 1.42 1.06
N HIS A 94 -8.37 0.94 1.65
CA HIS A 94 -9.05 1.67 2.71
C HIS A 94 -8.41 1.46 4.09
N GLY A 95 -7.53 0.49 4.30
CA GLY A 95 -6.91 0.25 5.61
C GLY A 95 -7.89 -0.22 6.70
N GLY A 96 -9.06 -0.75 6.32
CA GLY A 96 -10.16 -1.05 7.25
C GLY A 96 -10.99 0.19 7.65
N LEU A 97 -10.88 1.27 6.88
CA LEU A 97 -11.53 2.56 7.12
C LEU A 97 -12.68 2.83 6.13
N GLU A 98 -13.32 1.79 5.60
CA GLU A 98 -14.37 1.90 4.59
C GLU A 98 -15.49 2.86 5.03
N GLU A 99 -15.84 2.83 6.31
CA GLU A 99 -16.90 3.67 6.90
C GLU A 99 -16.50 5.14 7.05
N TRP A 100 -15.21 5.44 6.95
CA TRP A 100 -14.60 6.73 7.25
C TRP A 100 -14.11 7.49 6.05
N MET A 101 -13.93 6.81 4.92
CA MET A 101 -13.63 7.44 3.64
C MET A 101 -14.92 7.93 3.01
N THR A 102 -15.56 8.89 3.68
CA THR A 102 -16.84 9.44 3.24
C THR A 102 -16.66 10.23 1.94
N PRO A 103 -17.69 10.37 1.10
CA PRO A 103 -17.64 11.23 -0.07
C PRO A 103 -17.19 12.68 0.22
N LYS A 104 -17.41 13.18 1.45
CA LYS A 104 -17.00 14.52 1.86
C LYS A 104 -15.48 14.64 2.09
N ASP A 105 -14.83 13.55 2.46
CA ASP A 105 -13.36 13.47 2.57
C ASP A 105 -12.74 13.22 1.20
N GLN A 106 -13.44 12.46 0.34
CA GLN A 106 -13.11 12.32 -1.09
C GLN A 106 -13.19 13.67 -1.84
N GLU A 107 -14.16 14.53 -1.51
CA GLU A 107 -14.33 15.87 -2.10
C GLU A 107 -13.18 16.84 -1.79
N LYS A 108 -12.44 16.61 -0.69
CA LYS A 108 -11.28 17.45 -0.36
C LYS A 108 -10.04 17.11 -1.20
N GLY A 109 -10.10 16.07 -2.05
CA GLY A 109 -8.99 15.66 -2.93
C GLY A 109 -7.70 15.31 -2.19
N MET A 110 -7.78 15.12 -0.87
CA MET A 110 -6.61 14.84 -0.05
C MET A 110 -6.27 13.37 -0.26
N GLY A 111 -5.24 13.11 -1.05
CA GLY A 111 -4.64 11.77 -1.19
C GLY A 111 -3.86 11.36 0.06
N TYR A 112 -4.27 11.81 1.25
CA TYR A 112 -3.62 11.57 2.53
C TYR A 112 -4.66 11.70 3.65
N VAL A 113 -4.96 10.60 4.32
CA VAL A 113 -5.74 10.56 5.56
C VAL A 113 -4.82 10.08 6.67
N PHE A 114 -4.43 10.98 7.58
CA PHE A 114 -3.68 10.61 8.78
C PHE A 114 -4.56 9.83 9.74
N ILE A 115 -3.96 8.92 10.50
CA ILE A 115 -4.61 8.08 11.47
C ILE A 115 -3.94 8.33 12.82
N GLY A 116 -4.55 9.20 13.61
CA GLY A 116 -4.05 9.62 14.92
C GLY A 116 -4.31 8.56 15.99
N PRO A 117 -3.33 8.26 16.86
CA PRO A 117 -3.53 7.34 17.97
C PRO A 117 -4.38 7.98 19.08
N CYS A 118 -5.36 7.23 19.56
CA CYS A 118 -6.19 7.53 20.73
C CYS A 118 -5.92 6.52 21.84
N ASP A 119 -6.42 6.80 23.05
CA ASP A 119 -6.47 5.85 24.17
C ASP A 119 -5.12 5.12 24.38
N HIS A 120 -4.01 5.87 24.38
CA HIS A 120 -2.64 5.36 24.50
C HIS A 120 -2.22 4.37 23.38
N GLY A 121 -2.74 4.54 22.17
CA GLY A 121 -2.44 3.70 21.01
C GLY A 121 -3.27 2.41 20.94
N ILE A 122 -4.32 2.30 21.76
CA ILE A 122 -5.25 1.15 21.70
C ILE A 122 -6.22 1.31 20.53
N SER A 123 -6.66 2.54 20.27
CA SER A 123 -7.57 2.87 19.20
C SER A 123 -7.04 4.06 18.41
N TYR A 124 -7.67 4.36 17.29
CA TYR A 124 -7.24 5.43 16.39
C TYR A 124 -8.46 6.22 15.89
N CYS A 125 -8.22 7.38 15.31
CA CYS A 125 -9.23 8.16 14.59
C CYS A 125 -8.65 8.73 13.29
N PRO A 126 -9.49 8.92 12.25
CA PRO A 126 -9.05 9.59 11.03
C PRO A 126 -8.87 11.09 11.29
N GLY A 127 -7.66 11.59 11.06
CA GLY A 127 -7.26 12.97 11.28
C GLY A 127 -6.02 13.09 12.17
N ALA A 128 -5.74 14.33 12.56
CA ALA A 128 -4.71 14.65 13.53
C ALA A 128 -5.15 14.22 14.95
N PRO A 129 -4.23 14.03 15.92
CA PRO A 129 -4.54 13.45 17.24
C PRO A 129 -5.68 14.13 18.00
N GLU A 130 -5.99 15.38 17.69
CA GLU A 130 -7.12 16.12 18.25
C GLU A 130 -8.48 15.47 17.94
N CYS A 131 -8.58 14.60 16.91
CA CYS A 131 -9.81 13.85 16.64
C CYS A 131 -10.19 12.87 17.77
N CYS A 132 -9.26 12.54 18.66
CA CYS A 132 -9.53 11.66 19.80
C CYS A 132 -10.31 12.34 20.94
N GLU A 133 -10.36 13.68 20.95
CA GLU A 133 -11.08 14.45 21.97
C GLU A 133 -12.56 14.69 21.60
N ASP A 134 -12.93 14.42 20.35
CA ASP A 134 -14.30 14.55 19.86
C ASP A 134 -15.05 13.22 20.04
N GLU A 135 -16.03 13.20 20.95
CA GLU A 135 -16.86 12.02 21.23
C GLU A 135 -17.75 11.62 20.03
N ASP A 136 -17.99 12.54 19.10
CA ASP A 136 -18.77 12.28 17.88
C ASP A 136 -17.92 11.64 16.77
N ILE A 137 -16.59 11.55 16.94
CA ILE A 137 -15.70 10.83 16.04
C ILE A 137 -15.51 9.41 16.58
N PRO A 138 -16.12 8.38 15.96
CA PRO A 138 -15.87 7.00 16.36
C PRO A 138 -14.38 6.63 16.36
N LYS A 139 -13.99 5.78 17.31
CA LYS A 139 -12.62 5.26 17.39
C LYS A 139 -12.57 3.90 16.71
N ILE A 140 -11.50 3.64 15.97
CA ILE A 140 -11.29 2.38 15.28
C ILE A 140 -10.17 1.57 15.92
N LEU A 141 -10.15 0.28 15.62
CA LEU A 141 -8.98 -0.56 15.82
C LEU A 141 -8.26 -0.69 14.47
N VAL A 142 -7.00 -0.32 14.42
CA VAL A 142 -6.17 -0.59 13.25
C VAL A 142 -5.91 -2.10 13.18
N PRO A 143 -6.22 -2.77 12.06
CA PRO A 143 -5.91 -4.18 11.90
C PRO A 143 -4.42 -4.44 12.11
N LEU A 144 -4.08 -5.53 12.80
CA LEU A 144 -2.68 -5.94 12.95
C LEU A 144 -2.07 -6.24 11.57
N PHE A 145 -0.79 -5.88 11.40
CA PHE A 145 0.02 -6.24 10.24
C PHE A 145 1.18 -7.12 10.72
N HIS A 146 1.63 -8.04 9.86
CA HIS A 146 2.77 -8.92 10.18
C HIS A 146 3.99 -8.59 9.32
N GLU A 147 3.78 -7.86 8.22
CA GLU A 147 4.82 -7.51 7.27
C GLU A 147 4.91 -5.99 7.11
N VAL A 148 6.16 -5.52 7.05
CA VAL A 148 6.55 -4.14 6.79
C VAL A 148 7.56 -4.17 5.65
N TYR A 149 7.38 -3.32 4.65
CA TYR A 149 8.24 -3.30 3.47
C TYR A 149 8.39 -1.89 2.92
N LYS A 150 9.45 -1.68 2.13
CA LYS A 150 9.69 -0.41 1.46
C LYS A 150 8.86 -0.28 0.18
N PRO A 151 8.22 0.88 -0.07
CA PRO A 151 7.45 1.09 -1.29
C PRO A 151 8.31 0.86 -2.55
N GLY A 152 7.76 0.17 -3.55
CA GLY A 152 8.46 -0.13 -4.81
C GLY A 152 9.50 -1.26 -4.72
N GLU A 153 9.91 -1.67 -3.53
CA GLU A 153 10.69 -2.89 -3.32
C GLU A 153 9.72 -4.05 -3.04
N GLY A 154 9.54 -4.95 -4.00
CA GLY A 154 8.60 -6.05 -3.83
C GLY A 154 9.00 -6.92 -2.64
N SER A 155 8.15 -7.01 -1.60
CA SER A 155 8.16 -7.99 -0.49
C SER A 155 9.55 -8.54 -0.15
N GLY A 156 10.52 -7.64 0.05
CA GLY A 156 11.79 -8.01 0.65
C GLY A 156 11.54 -8.10 2.14
N SER A 157 11.59 -9.31 2.69
CA SER A 157 11.73 -9.54 4.13
C SER A 157 12.91 -8.70 4.64
N THR A 158 12.67 -7.45 5.04
CA THR A 158 13.59 -6.75 5.91
C THR A 158 13.45 -7.43 7.24
N ASP A 159 14.35 -8.37 7.52
CA ASP A 159 14.65 -8.78 8.88
C ASP A 159 14.87 -7.48 9.67
N MET A 160 13.86 -7.04 10.40
CA MET A 160 14.01 -6.01 11.43
C MET A 160 14.92 -6.64 12.48
N GLN A 161 16.23 -6.53 12.27
CA GLN A 161 17.19 -6.59 13.35
C GLN A 161 16.88 -5.40 14.23
N ALA A 162 15.99 -5.62 15.20
CA ALA A 162 15.76 -4.72 16.29
C ALA A 162 17.14 -4.42 16.89
N ALA A 163 17.62 -3.20 16.66
CA ALA A 163 18.74 -2.67 17.42
C ALA A 163 18.23 -2.57 18.85
N ILE A 164 18.56 -3.58 19.67
CA ILE A 164 18.48 -3.48 21.12
C ILE A 164 19.57 -2.48 21.49
N PRO A 165 19.24 -1.28 22.00
CA PRO A 165 20.27 -0.39 22.53
C PRO A 165 20.91 -1.05 23.76
N ASP A 166 22.24 -1.02 23.81
CA ASP A 166 23.06 -1.43 24.96
C ASP A 166 22.73 -0.63 26.23
#